data_AF-A0AAU8CAR4-F1
#
_entry.id   AF-A0AAU8CAR4-F1
#
_cell.length_a   1.000
_cell.length_b   1.000
_cell.length_c   1.000
_cell.angle_alpha   90.00
_cell.angle_beta   90.00
_cell.angle_gamma   90.00
#
_symmetry.space_group_name_H-M   'P 1'
#
loop_
_entity.id
_entity.type
_entity.pdbx_description
1 polymer ?
#
loop_
_entity_poly.entity_id
_entity_poly.type
_entity_poly.pdbx_seq_one_letter_code
_entity_poly.pdbx_strand_id
1 'polypeptide(L)'
;MSTQEHRLESTVAGFTAVGKLHSLSVWFILALRLMMGVAFLWSGADKVLSGSFSAAGYLVNVTPASPASELFVTMGETAWFVDFVNVAVPWGEVLIGLGLLVGCLTRLAAFWGAFMMLLFYLGNWEVSHGYINGDFAYMLVFLSVAAFGAGRILGLDSYIEQYDVGGEALVERYPWTRYFLG
;
A
#
# COMPACT_ATOMS: atom_id res chain seq x y z
N MET A 1 -3.44 22.95 27.93
CA MET A 1 -3.52 21.70 27.14
C MET A 1 -2.11 21.17 26.98
N SER A 2 -1.80 20.04 27.60
CA SER A 2 -0.49 19.38 27.50
C SER A 2 -0.38 18.76 26.11
N THR A 3 0.49 19.33 25.26
CA THR A 3 0.82 18.75 23.96
C THR A 3 1.65 17.49 24.23
N GLN A 4 1.03 16.30 24.21
CA GLN A 4 1.80 15.06 24.24
C GLN A 4 2.54 14.92 22.91
N GLU A 5 3.86 14.96 22.98
CA GLU A 5 4.76 14.80 21.83
C GLU A 5 4.99 13.31 21.60
N HIS A 6 4.49 12.78 20.48
CA HIS A 6 4.74 11.39 20.10
C HIS A 6 6.02 11.34 19.24
N ARG A 7 7.04 10.66 19.74
CA ARG A 7 8.30 10.42 19.01
C ARG A 7 8.08 9.22 18.09
N LEU A 8 8.23 9.44 16.78
CA LEU A 8 8.29 8.37 15.79
C LEU A 8 9.72 8.25 15.29
N GLU A 9 10.27 7.06 15.39
CA GLU A 9 11.56 6.71 14.79
C GLU A 9 11.25 5.84 13.59
N SER A 10 11.61 6.31 12.38
CA SER A 10 11.49 5.51 11.15
C SER A 10 12.89 5.38 10.55
N THR A 11 13.39 4.14 10.49
CA THR A 11 14.66 3.84 9.82
C THR A 11 14.37 3.33 8.42
N VAL A 12 14.92 4.00 7.40
CA VAL A 12 14.84 3.60 5.99
C VAL A 12 16.23 3.62 5.40
N ALA A 13 16.70 2.50 4.86
CA ALA A 13 17.99 2.38 4.17
C ALA A 13 19.20 2.93 4.97
N GLY A 14 19.21 2.77 6.29
CA GLY A 14 20.30 3.23 7.18
C GLY A 14 20.15 4.68 7.68
N PHE A 15 19.17 5.44 7.18
CA PHE A 15 18.82 6.75 7.72
C PHE A 15 17.71 6.59 8.76
N THR A 16 17.99 7.01 10.00
CA THR A 16 16.98 7.06 11.07
C THR A 16 16.41 8.46 11.14
N ALA A 17 15.20 8.64 10.63
CA ALA A 17 14.44 9.85 10.80
C ALA A 17 13.74 9.80 12.16
N VAL A 18 14.20 10.64 13.10
CA VAL A 18 13.54 10.85 14.40
C VAL A 18 12.67 12.09 14.27
N GLY A 19 11.37 11.88 14.09
CA GLY A 19 10.38 12.95 13.97
C GLY A 19 9.63 13.14 15.28
N LYS A 20 9.59 14.37 15.79
CA LYS A 20 8.59 14.77 16.79
C LYS A 20 7.30 15.09 16.03
N LEU A 21 6.33 14.18 16.03
CA LEU A 21 5.03 14.47 15.43
C LEU A 21 4.08 15.05 16.48
N HIS A 22 3.37 16.09 16.07
CA HIS A 22 2.22 16.57 16.84
C HIS A 22 1.16 15.47 16.87
N SER A 23 0.43 15.34 17.98
CA SER A 23 -0.64 14.33 18.11
C SER A 23 -1.62 14.35 16.92
N LEU A 24 -1.91 15.54 16.37
CA LEU A 24 -2.76 15.69 15.18
C LEU A 24 -2.21 14.98 13.94
N SER A 25 -0.89 15.05 13.70
CA SER A 25 -0.24 14.42 12.55
C SER A 25 -0.31 12.91 12.62
N VAL A 26 -0.21 12.35 13.83
CA VAL A 26 -0.36 10.91 14.11
C VAL A 26 -1.78 10.45 13.77
N TRP A 27 -2.80 11.17 14.26
CA TRP A 27 -4.20 10.88 13.94
C TRP A 27 -4.53 11.04 12.46
N PHE A 28 -3.91 12.02 11.79
CA PHE A 28 -4.10 12.23 10.36
C PHE A 28 -3.51 11.09 9.52
N ILE A 29 -2.29 10.64 9.82
CA ILE A 29 -1.67 9.48 9.15
C ILE A 29 -2.49 8.21 9.38
N LEU A 30 -3.01 8.01 10.60
CA LEU A 30 -3.92 6.91 10.89
C LEU A 30 -5.20 6.99 10.06
N ALA A 31 -5.80 8.17 9.95
CA ALA A 31 -7.00 8.37 9.14
C ALA A 31 -6.74 8.05 7.65
N LEU A 32 -5.60 8.48 7.10
CA LEU A 32 -5.19 8.13 5.74
C LEU A 32 -4.99 6.61 5.58
N ARG A 33 -4.34 5.95 6.54
CA ARG A 33 -4.15 4.50 6.56
C ARG A 33 -5.49 3.77 6.51
N LEU A 34 -6.42 4.15 7.39
CA LEU A 34 -7.75 3.52 7.48
C LEU A 34 -8.58 3.80 6.22
N MET A 35 -8.55 5.03 5.71
CA MET A 35 -9.24 5.39 4.47
C MET A 35 -8.77 4.52 3.30
N MET A 36 -7.45 4.41 3.09
CA MET A 36 -6.90 3.56 2.03
C MET A 36 -7.20 2.08 2.26
N GLY A 37 -7.10 1.63 3.51
CA GLY A 37 -7.43 0.26 3.90
C GLY A 37 -8.89 -0.12 3.59
N VAL A 38 -9.84 0.75 3.95
CA VAL A 38 -11.26 0.55 3.62
C VAL A 38 -11.49 0.58 2.12
N ALA A 39 -10.92 1.55 1.40
CA ALA A 39 -11.11 1.68 -0.05
C ALA A 39 -10.63 0.42 -0.80
N PHE A 40 -9.46 -0.09 -0.47
CA PHE A 40 -8.90 -1.29 -1.10
C PHE A 40 -9.62 -2.56 -0.68
N LEU A 41 -9.96 -2.70 0.61
CA LEU A 41 -10.72 -3.86 1.05
C LEU A 41 -12.09 -3.92 0.40
N TRP A 42 -12.77 -2.79 0.30
CA TRP A 42 -14.08 -2.70 -0.36
C TRP A 42 -13.98 -3.08 -1.84
N SER A 43 -13.05 -2.45 -2.56
CA SER A 43 -12.81 -2.70 -3.98
C SER A 43 -12.44 -4.15 -4.26
N GLY A 44 -11.53 -4.73 -3.47
CA GLY A 44 -11.10 -6.11 -3.61
C GLY A 44 -12.21 -7.10 -3.27
N ALA A 45 -12.95 -6.86 -2.18
CA ALA A 45 -14.06 -7.72 -1.78
C ALA A 45 -15.17 -7.73 -2.83
N ASP A 46 -15.53 -6.58 -3.40
CA ASP A 46 -16.49 -6.49 -4.49
C ASP A 46 -16.05 -7.32 -5.72
N LYS A 47 -14.78 -7.22 -6.11
CA LYS A 47 -14.22 -8.03 -7.22
C LYS A 47 -14.20 -9.53 -6.93
N VAL A 48 -13.82 -9.93 -5.72
CA VAL A 48 -13.79 -11.36 -5.32
C VAL A 48 -15.21 -11.94 -5.22
N LEU A 49 -16.15 -11.19 -4.66
CA LEU A 49 -17.52 -11.65 -4.43
C LEU A 49 -18.37 -11.64 -5.70
N SER A 50 -18.16 -10.67 -6.59
CA SER A 50 -18.85 -10.63 -7.89
C SER A 50 -18.39 -11.73 -8.83
N GLY A 51 -17.11 -12.13 -8.76
CA GLY A 51 -16.52 -13.16 -9.62
C GLY A 51 -16.47 -12.80 -11.11
N SER A 52 -16.87 -11.58 -11.47
CA SER A 52 -16.96 -11.10 -12.85
C SER A 52 -15.81 -10.17 -13.24
N PHE A 53 -14.82 -10.00 -12.37
CA PHE A 53 -13.65 -9.16 -12.67
C PHE A 53 -12.84 -9.75 -13.82
N SER A 54 -12.54 -8.91 -14.82
CA SER A 54 -11.66 -9.27 -15.93
C SER A 54 -10.76 -8.10 -16.29
N ALA A 55 -9.45 -8.34 -16.22
CA ALA A 55 -8.42 -7.39 -16.62
C ALA A 55 -8.18 -7.37 -18.13
N ALA A 56 -8.70 -8.34 -18.90
CA ALA A 56 -8.43 -8.45 -20.33
C ALA A 56 -8.76 -7.16 -21.10
N GLY A 57 -9.97 -6.65 -20.90
CA GLY A 57 -10.42 -5.40 -21.53
C GLY A 57 -9.66 -4.18 -21.03
N TYR A 58 -9.24 -4.18 -19.76
CA TYR A 58 -8.43 -3.10 -19.21
C TYR A 58 -7.03 -3.04 -19.84
N LEU A 59 -6.37 -4.19 -19.97
CA LEU A 59 -4.99 -4.30 -20.46
C LEU A 59 -4.86 -3.99 -21.96
N VAL A 60 -5.81 -4.46 -22.78
CA VAL A 60 -5.74 -4.30 -24.24
C VAL A 60 -6.17 -2.91 -24.70
N ASN A 61 -6.98 -2.20 -23.91
CA ASN A 61 -7.50 -0.86 -24.27
C ASN A 61 -6.70 0.30 -23.65
N VAL A 62 -5.49 0.07 -23.16
CA VAL A 62 -4.62 1.15 -22.66
C VAL A 62 -4.30 2.11 -23.81
N THR A 63 -4.38 3.42 -23.54
CA THR A 63 -4.09 4.43 -24.56
C THR A 63 -2.66 4.33 -25.07
N PRO A 64 -2.41 4.46 -26.39
CA PRO A 64 -1.06 4.47 -26.94
C PRO A 64 -0.16 5.58 -26.38
N ALA A 65 -0.76 6.64 -25.82
CA ALA A 65 -0.01 7.72 -25.17
C ALA A 65 0.62 7.31 -23.83
N SER A 66 0.21 6.17 -23.25
CA SER A 66 0.79 5.66 -22.02
C SER A 66 2.23 5.19 -22.25
N PRO A 67 3.19 5.56 -21.38
CA PRO A 67 4.57 5.07 -21.44
C PRO A 67 4.71 3.55 -21.38
N ALA A 68 3.69 2.85 -20.86
CA ALA A 68 3.71 1.40 -20.70
C ALA A 68 2.73 0.67 -21.63
N SER A 69 2.10 1.37 -22.58
CA SER A 69 1.05 0.84 -23.45
C SER A 69 1.41 -0.51 -24.10
N GLU A 70 2.59 -0.64 -24.69
CA GLU A 70 3.05 -1.89 -25.31
C GLU A 70 3.15 -3.05 -24.32
N LEU A 71 3.60 -2.79 -23.08
CA LEU A 71 3.68 -3.80 -22.03
C LEU A 71 2.28 -4.27 -21.63
N PHE A 72 1.36 -3.33 -21.42
CA PHE A 72 -0.03 -3.63 -21.05
C PHE A 72 -0.76 -4.44 -22.14
N VAL A 73 -0.60 -4.06 -23.41
CA VAL A 73 -1.19 -4.81 -24.54
C VAL A 73 -0.62 -6.22 -24.62
N THR A 74 0.71 -6.38 -24.55
CA THR A 74 1.37 -7.70 -24.56
C THR A 74 0.87 -8.59 -23.42
N MET A 75 0.69 -8.01 -22.23
CA MET A 75 0.12 -8.68 -21.07
C MET A 75 -1.34 -9.11 -21.31
N GLY A 76 -2.15 -8.24 -21.94
CA GLY A 76 -3.56 -8.50 -22.25
C GLY A 76 -3.78 -9.54 -23.35
N GLU A 77 -2.86 -9.65 -24.30
CA GLU A 77 -2.86 -10.69 -25.35
C GLU A 77 -2.41 -12.05 -24.84
N THR A 78 -1.74 -12.08 -23.68
CA THR A 78 -1.22 -13.31 -23.07
C THR A 78 -2.25 -13.92 -22.11
N ALA A 79 -3.03 -14.90 -22.59
CA ALA A 79 -4.15 -15.49 -21.84
C ALA A 79 -3.80 -15.94 -20.41
N TRP A 80 -2.69 -16.68 -20.22
CA TRP A 80 -2.29 -17.15 -18.89
C TRP A 80 -1.93 -15.99 -17.93
N PHE A 81 -1.42 -14.88 -18.47
CA PHE A 81 -1.07 -13.70 -17.68
C PHE A 81 -2.34 -12.95 -17.26
N VAL A 82 -3.32 -12.83 -18.16
CA VAL A 82 -4.64 -12.28 -17.84
C VAL A 82 -5.31 -13.07 -16.72
N ASP A 83 -5.28 -14.41 -16.80
CA ASP A 83 -5.84 -15.28 -15.75
C ASP A 83 -5.13 -15.06 -14.40
N PHE A 84 -3.80 -14.91 -14.43
CA PHE A 84 -3.04 -14.56 -13.24
C PHE A 84 -3.46 -13.20 -12.67
N VAL A 85 -3.56 -12.16 -13.50
CA VAL A 85 -3.96 -10.80 -13.08
C VAL A 85 -5.38 -10.78 -12.51
N ASN A 86 -6.29 -11.56 -13.09
CA ASN A 86 -7.68 -11.70 -12.62
C ASN A 86 -7.78 -12.23 -11.19
N VAL A 87 -6.78 -13.01 -10.74
CA VAL A 87 -6.68 -13.46 -9.35
C VAL A 87 -5.84 -12.49 -8.52
N ALA A 88 -4.69 -12.07 -9.05
CA ALA A 88 -3.73 -11.27 -8.31
C ALA A 88 -4.26 -9.88 -7.91
N VAL A 89 -5.03 -9.21 -8.78
CA VAL A 89 -5.55 -7.87 -8.49
C VAL A 89 -6.61 -7.90 -7.39
N PRO A 90 -7.71 -8.68 -7.48
CA PRO A 90 -8.72 -8.71 -6.43
C PRO A 90 -8.16 -9.16 -5.07
N TRP A 91 -7.37 -10.24 -5.06
CA TRP A 91 -6.78 -10.74 -3.82
C TRP A 91 -5.72 -9.80 -3.26
N GLY A 92 -4.92 -9.17 -4.12
CA GLY A 92 -3.95 -8.16 -3.71
C GLY A 92 -4.64 -6.97 -3.06
N GLU A 93 -5.73 -6.44 -3.65
CA GLU A 93 -6.53 -5.36 -3.05
C GLU A 93 -7.08 -5.74 -1.67
N VAL A 94 -7.62 -6.95 -1.51
CA VAL A 94 -8.11 -7.45 -0.21
C VAL A 94 -6.98 -7.54 0.82
N LEU A 95 -5.85 -8.17 0.46
CA LEU A 95 -4.73 -8.36 1.38
C LEU A 95 -4.07 -7.04 1.80
N ILE A 96 -3.92 -6.11 0.86
CA ILE A 96 -3.43 -4.75 1.14
C ILE A 96 -4.40 -4.02 2.07
N GLY A 97 -5.70 -4.07 1.76
CA GLY A 97 -6.74 -3.46 2.58
C GLY A 97 -6.73 -3.98 4.01
N LEU A 98 -6.69 -5.30 4.18
CA LEU A 98 -6.60 -5.94 5.49
C LEU A 98 -5.30 -5.60 6.23
N GLY A 99 -4.15 -5.63 5.56
CA GLY A 99 -2.86 -5.28 6.16
C GLY A 99 -2.86 -3.87 6.74
N LEU A 100 -3.47 -2.91 6.04
CA LEU A 100 -3.57 -1.52 6.50
C LEU A 100 -4.60 -1.29 7.60
N LEU A 101 -5.72 -2.01 7.56
CA LEU A 101 -6.75 -1.90 8.60
C LEU A 101 -6.30 -2.53 9.91
N VAL A 102 -5.77 -3.76 9.85
CA VAL A 102 -5.24 -4.49 11.01
C VAL A 102 -3.96 -3.81 11.51
N GLY A 103 -3.23 -3.14 10.62
CA GLY A 103 -1.94 -2.56 10.95
C GLY A 103 -0.85 -3.62 11.05
N CYS A 104 -0.93 -4.69 10.25
CA CYS A 104 0.04 -5.79 10.19
C CYS A 104 0.73 -5.78 8.81
N LEU A 105 2.07 -5.84 8.80
CA LEU A 105 2.90 -5.72 7.60
C LEU A 105 2.56 -4.43 6.82
N THR A 106 2.32 -3.33 7.54
CA THR A 106 1.77 -2.10 6.94
C THR A 106 2.67 -1.49 5.88
N ARG A 107 4.00 -1.55 6.06
CA ARG A 107 4.96 -1.06 5.06
C ARG A 107 4.91 -1.89 3.79
N LEU A 108 4.81 -3.21 3.94
CA LEU A 108 4.69 -4.13 2.80
C LEU A 108 3.35 -3.90 2.07
N ALA A 109 2.24 -3.82 2.82
CA ALA A 109 0.92 -3.55 2.27
C ALA A 109 0.88 -2.19 1.54
N ALA A 110 1.42 -1.15 2.15
CA ALA A 110 1.48 0.18 1.55
C ALA A 110 2.39 0.23 0.32
N PHE A 111 3.53 -0.49 0.32
CA PHE A 111 4.39 -0.60 -0.85
C PHE A 111 3.65 -1.24 -2.04
N TRP A 112 2.98 -2.38 -1.83
CA TRP A 112 2.21 -3.03 -2.88
C TRP A 112 0.97 -2.24 -3.30
N GLY A 113 0.35 -1.51 -2.38
CA GLY A 113 -0.71 -0.55 -2.69
C GLY A 113 -0.22 0.57 -3.60
N ALA A 114 0.93 1.17 -3.29
CA ALA A 114 1.56 2.18 -4.15
C ALA A 114 1.92 1.59 -5.52
N PHE A 115 2.44 0.36 -5.56
CA PHE A 115 2.78 -0.32 -6.82
C PHE A 115 1.54 -0.58 -7.69
N MET A 116 0.43 -1.05 -7.11
CA MET A 116 -0.83 -1.20 -7.84
C MET A 116 -1.35 0.13 -8.38
N MET A 117 -1.31 1.19 -7.57
CA MET A 117 -1.71 2.53 -8.01
C MET A 117 -0.82 3.08 -9.11
N LEU A 118 0.48 2.75 -9.11
CA LEU A 118 1.38 3.08 -10.22
C LEU A 118 0.97 2.34 -11.50
N LEU A 119 0.62 1.06 -11.42
CA LEU A 119 0.15 0.30 -12.59
C LEU A 119 -1.17 0.88 -13.13
N PHE A 120 -2.13 1.22 -12.25
CA PHE A 120 -3.37 1.86 -12.69
C PHE A 120 -3.16 3.27 -13.23
N TYR A 121 -2.24 4.04 -12.65
CA TYR A 121 -1.84 5.34 -13.20
C TYR A 121 -1.34 5.23 -14.65
N LEU A 122 -0.55 4.20 -14.95
CA LEU A 122 -0.05 3.93 -16.29
C LEU A 122 -1.14 3.35 -17.21
N GLY A 123 -2.05 2.52 -16.70
CA GLY A 123 -3.16 1.97 -17.49
C GLY A 123 -4.25 3.00 -17.80
N ASN A 124 -4.56 3.87 -16.84
CA ASN A 124 -5.52 4.99 -16.94
C ASN A 124 -4.84 6.30 -17.38
N TRP A 125 -3.81 6.20 -18.23
CA TRP A 125 -3.04 7.37 -18.63
C TRP A 125 -3.91 8.41 -19.34
N GLU A 126 -4.11 9.55 -18.71
CA GLU A 126 -4.87 10.66 -19.29
C GLU A 126 -4.27 11.99 -18.84
N VAL A 127 -3.77 12.77 -19.79
CA VAL A 127 -3.10 14.07 -19.51
C VAL A 127 -4.05 15.26 -19.71
N SER A 128 -5.33 15.00 -20.00
CA SER A 128 -6.34 16.03 -20.28
C SER A 128 -6.51 17.02 -19.12
N HIS A 129 -6.35 16.55 -17.88
CA HIS A 129 -6.46 17.34 -16.65
C HIS A 129 -5.10 17.49 -15.91
N GLY A 130 -3.99 17.20 -16.59
CA GLY A 130 -2.64 17.22 -16.04
C GLY A 130 -2.10 15.84 -15.66
N TYR A 131 -0.83 15.79 -15.20
CA TYR A 131 -0.14 14.54 -14.84
C TYR A 131 -0.55 13.96 -13.48
N ILE A 132 -1.25 14.74 -12.65
CA ILE A 132 -1.66 14.29 -11.32
C ILE A 132 -3.14 13.92 -11.40
N ASN A 133 -3.42 12.62 -11.37
CA ASN A 133 -4.77 12.07 -11.30
C ASN A 133 -5.01 11.37 -9.94
N GLY A 134 -6.18 10.75 -9.78
CA GLY A 134 -6.54 10.03 -8.55
C GLY A 134 -5.58 8.89 -8.21
N ASP A 135 -5.17 8.09 -9.20
CA ASP A 135 -4.25 6.97 -9.01
C ASP A 135 -2.87 7.44 -8.51
N PHE A 136 -2.35 8.52 -9.09
CA PHE A 136 -1.11 9.14 -8.64
C PHE A 136 -1.22 9.68 -7.21
N ALA A 137 -2.33 10.34 -6.88
CA ALA A 137 -2.57 10.85 -5.53
C ALA A 137 -2.63 9.69 -4.51
N TYR A 138 -3.33 8.61 -4.83
CA TYR A 138 -3.40 7.41 -3.98
C TYR A 138 -2.04 6.74 -3.80
N MET A 139 -1.25 6.66 -4.87
CA MET A 139 0.14 6.19 -4.78
C MET A 139 0.94 7.00 -3.76
N LEU A 140 0.86 8.35 -3.79
CA LEU A 140 1.56 9.20 -2.83
C LEU A 140 1.05 9.01 -1.39
N VAL A 141 -0.26 8.79 -1.20
CA VAL A 141 -0.81 8.47 0.12
C VAL A 141 -0.24 7.15 0.64
N PHE A 142 -0.19 6.11 -0.18
CA PHE A 142 0.44 4.83 0.20
C PHE A 142 1.92 4.99 0.54
N LEU A 143 2.68 5.69 -0.29
CA LEU A 143 4.11 5.94 -0.02
C LEU A 143 4.31 6.73 1.27
N SER A 144 3.41 7.67 1.58
CA SER A 144 3.43 8.40 2.86
C SER A 144 3.17 7.44 4.03
N VAL A 145 2.14 6.61 3.94
CA VAL A 145 1.81 5.60 4.96
C VAL A 145 2.98 4.63 5.19
N ALA A 146 3.65 4.21 4.11
CA ALA A 146 4.85 3.37 4.18
C ALA A 146 6.04 4.10 4.82
N ALA A 147 6.30 5.35 4.45
CA ALA A 147 7.45 6.12 4.94
C ALA A 147 7.34 6.44 6.44
N PHE A 148 6.13 6.77 6.91
CA PHE A 148 5.87 7.12 8.30
C PHE A 148 5.72 5.91 9.22
N GLY A 149 5.76 4.67 8.71
CA GLY A 149 5.59 3.47 9.54
C GLY A 149 4.27 3.49 10.28
N ALA A 150 3.16 3.76 9.57
CA ALA A 150 1.86 3.93 10.21
C ALA A 150 1.39 2.69 10.99
N GLY A 151 2.00 1.51 10.80
CA GLY A 151 1.78 0.31 11.59
C GLY A 151 2.12 0.48 13.08
N ARG A 152 3.12 1.31 13.42
CA ARG A 152 3.48 1.61 14.82
C ARG A 152 2.40 2.38 15.56
N ILE A 153 1.55 3.08 14.81
CA ILE A 153 0.48 3.93 15.32
C ILE A 153 -0.81 3.11 15.41
N LEU A 154 -1.11 2.51 16.57
CA LEU A 154 -2.32 1.71 16.79
C LEU A 154 -2.51 0.60 15.73
N GLY A 155 -1.43 -0.11 15.38
CA GLY A 155 -1.44 -1.29 14.52
C GLY A 155 -0.85 -2.51 15.20
N LEU A 156 -1.11 -3.70 14.65
CA LEU A 156 -0.54 -4.95 15.14
C LEU A 156 0.99 -5.01 15.04
N ASP A 157 1.59 -4.25 14.10
CA ASP A 157 3.04 -4.17 13.90
C ASP A 157 3.75 -3.82 15.22
N SER A 158 3.24 -2.87 16.02
CA SER A 158 3.81 -2.53 17.33
C SER A 158 3.86 -3.70 18.31
N TYR A 159 2.83 -4.56 18.28
CA TYR A 159 2.75 -5.74 19.13
C TYR A 159 3.66 -6.87 18.64
N ILE A 160 3.77 -7.06 17.32
CA ILE A 160 4.66 -8.06 16.72
C ILE A 160 6.12 -7.68 16.95
N GLU A 161 6.47 -6.40 16.84
CA GLU A 161 7.84 -5.93 17.07
C GLU A 161 8.31 -6.21 18.52
N GLN A 162 7.40 -6.15 19.48
CA GLN A 162 7.66 -6.38 20.91
C GLN A 162 7.47 -7.84 21.35
N TYR A 163 7.11 -8.74 20.43
CA TYR A 163 6.88 -10.14 20.79
C TYR A 163 8.19 -10.80 21.20
N ASP A 164 8.20 -11.39 22.41
CA ASP A 164 9.39 -12.02 22.97
C ASP A 164 9.62 -13.40 22.33
N VAL A 165 10.75 -13.56 21.64
CA VAL A 165 11.18 -14.82 21.05
C VAL A 165 12.47 -15.27 21.74
N GLY A 166 12.31 -15.87 22.92
CA GLY A 166 13.39 -16.53 23.64
C GLY A 166 14.27 -15.60 24.49
N GLY A 167 13.67 -14.57 25.08
CA GLY A 167 14.31 -13.59 25.96
C GLY A 167 14.74 -12.29 25.27
N GLU A 168 14.46 -12.14 23.97
CA GLU A 168 14.79 -10.97 23.15
C GLU A 168 13.59 -10.61 22.26
N ALA A 169 13.37 -9.32 22.01
CA ALA A 169 12.29 -8.90 21.12
C ALA A 169 12.53 -9.43 19.70
N LEU A 170 11.47 -9.82 18.99
CA LEU A 170 11.54 -10.42 17.65
C LEU A 170 12.36 -9.55 16.68
N VAL A 171 12.24 -8.23 16.80
CA VAL A 171 12.98 -7.23 16.01
C VAL A 171 14.46 -7.15 16.38
N GLU A 172 14.83 -7.41 17.62
CA GLU A 172 16.24 -7.46 18.07
C GLU A 172 16.90 -8.74 17.56
N ARG A 173 16.17 -9.86 17.64
CA ARG A 173 16.64 -11.16 17.14
C ARG A 173 16.71 -11.22 15.62
N TYR A 174 15.78 -10.57 14.91
CA TYR A 174 15.71 -10.53 13.45
C TYR A 174 15.56 -9.08 12.93
N PRO A 175 16.68 -8.35 12.77
CA PRO A 175 16.66 -6.93 12.38
C PRO A 175 16.00 -6.65 11.02
N TRP A 176 15.98 -7.64 10.12
CA TRP A 176 15.39 -7.52 8.79
C TRP A 176 13.86 -7.38 8.82
N THR A 177 13.20 -7.80 9.90
CA THR A 177 11.74 -7.68 10.05
C THR A 177 11.29 -6.22 10.10
N ARG A 178 12.16 -5.28 10.54
CA ARG A 178 11.92 -3.82 10.54
C ARG A 178 11.64 -3.22 9.15
N TYR A 179 12.01 -3.91 8.07
CA TYR A 179 11.73 -3.43 6.71
C TYR A 179 10.30 -3.75 6.26
N PHE A 180 9.71 -4.80 6.82
CA PHE A 180 8.37 -5.28 6.49
C PHE A 180 7.32 -4.78 7.49
N LEU A 181 7.72 -4.72 8.76
CA LEU A 181 6.93 -4.18 9.86
C LEU A 181 7.04 -2.65 9.81
N GLY A 182 5.88 -1.99 9.86
CA GLY A 182 5.79 -0.54 9.79
C GLY A 182 5.89 0.09 11.12
#